data_AF-A0A8E2J9G8-F1
#
_entry.id   AF-A0A8E2J9G8-F1
#
_cell.length_a   1.000
_cell.length_b   1.000
_cell.length_c   1.000
_cell.angle_alpha   90.00
_cell.angle_beta   90.00
_cell.angle_gamma   90.00
#
_symmetry.space_group_name_H-M   'P 1'
#
loop_
_entity.id
_entity.type
_entity.pdbx_description
1 polymer ?
#
loop_
_entity_poly.entity_id
_entity_poly.type
_entity_poly.pdbx_seq_one_letter_code
_entity_poly.pdbx_strand_id
1 'polypeptide(L)'
;MITATTSFLYPDSAWFPMVNEVGPLIANTYILGKFSDGQSPPFAAECALFWNVYTVTSNISNGNWSETQYSGSESLWNIPWNWTDISTTNRTSYMQTNDIVMTPPFCFVNGSHIDGYWAFTILDSRDKISECTFSVAALAQLGLQNYLMNPADGILGQMLRNLTCGTCYYSTTNFAIYLTQLMEESDRENITNDIDLYMFHNLAVTATNTLRQIPRSGLSYVPGEDSGIYTMPAQGVMMDVARFRVRWGIITYPALLIAGCALFAFTVDLRYHEHIWKRSNLPLLFYGLSDQERVAAGEILDYTDVKEKAENMYVKFENTPEGYRFVSGPQA
;
A
#
# COMPACT_ATOMS: atom_id res chain seq x y z
N MET A 1 -3.71 11.55 41.93
CA MET A 1 -4.93 10.77 41.63
C MET A 1 -5.34 11.19 40.25
N ILE A 2 -5.58 10.21 39.38
CA ILE A 2 -6.01 10.44 38.01
C ILE A 2 -7.22 9.55 37.78
N THR A 3 -8.25 10.09 37.15
CA THR A 3 -9.46 9.37 36.79
C THR A 3 -9.85 9.79 35.39
N ALA A 4 -10.04 8.81 34.52
CA ALA A 4 -10.54 8.97 33.17
C ALA A 4 -11.85 8.21 33.04
N THR A 5 -12.87 8.87 32.51
CA THR A 5 -14.17 8.26 32.21
C THR A 5 -14.56 8.60 30.78
N THR A 6 -15.24 7.68 30.11
CA THR A 6 -15.64 7.83 28.72
C THR A 6 -17.16 7.77 28.62
N SER A 7 -17.73 8.72 27.91
CA SER A 7 -19.13 8.78 27.51
C SER A 7 -19.24 8.71 26.00
N PHE A 8 -20.44 8.42 25.50
CA PHE A 8 -20.76 8.46 24.07
C PHE A 8 -21.76 9.57 23.75
N LEU A 9 -21.76 10.59 24.60
CA LEU A 9 -22.54 11.80 24.41
C LEU A 9 -21.63 12.87 23.80
N TYR A 10 -22.20 13.64 22.88
CA TYR A 10 -21.50 14.79 22.30
C TYR A 10 -21.08 15.76 23.41
N PRO A 11 -19.90 16.40 23.29
CA PRO A 11 -19.47 17.46 24.20
C PRO A 11 -20.52 18.55 24.36
N ASP A 12 -20.53 19.21 25.52
CA ASP A 12 -21.41 20.38 25.69
C ASP A 12 -20.91 21.52 24.80
N SER A 13 -21.81 22.06 23.97
CA SER A 13 -21.55 23.25 23.14
C SER A 13 -21.06 24.47 23.93
N ALA A 14 -21.37 24.55 25.23
CA ALA A 14 -20.88 25.62 26.09
C ALA A 14 -19.36 25.57 26.27
N TRP A 15 -18.76 24.38 26.23
CA TRP A 15 -17.34 24.13 26.52
C TRP A 15 -16.57 23.78 25.25
N PHE A 16 -17.28 23.23 24.25
CA PHE A 16 -16.75 22.91 22.94
C PHE A 16 -17.59 23.65 21.86
N PRO A 17 -17.28 24.92 21.57
CA PRO A 17 -18.09 25.76 20.67
C PRO A 17 -18.25 25.17 19.26
N MET A 18 -17.25 24.39 18.83
CA MET A 18 -17.22 23.71 17.54
C MET A 18 -17.95 22.36 17.53
N VAL A 19 -18.76 22.02 18.55
CA VAL A 19 -19.45 20.70 18.60
C VAL A 19 -20.47 20.51 17.48
N ASN A 20 -20.91 21.61 16.88
CA ASN A 20 -21.80 21.58 15.70
C ASN A 20 -21.02 21.60 14.37
N GLU A 21 -19.69 21.71 14.43
CA GLU A 21 -18.76 21.68 13.30
C GLU A 21 -17.91 20.40 13.27
N VAL A 22 -18.17 19.48 14.18
CA VAL A 22 -17.55 18.14 14.25
C VAL A 22 -18.57 17.08 13.85
N GLY A 23 -18.08 15.98 13.29
CA GLY A 23 -18.96 14.97 12.72
C GLY A 23 -19.30 13.82 13.65
N PRO A 24 -19.34 12.58 13.13
CA PRO A 24 -19.79 11.40 13.88
C PRO A 24 -18.88 11.13 15.09
N LEU A 25 -19.42 11.19 16.32
CA LEU A 25 -18.67 10.96 17.55
C LEU A 25 -18.31 9.47 17.69
N ILE A 26 -17.07 9.20 18.06
CA ILE A 26 -16.62 7.87 18.49
C ILE A 26 -16.82 7.77 20.01
N ALA A 27 -16.16 8.65 20.75
CA ALA A 27 -16.15 8.68 22.21
C ALA A 27 -15.80 10.07 22.73
N ASN A 28 -16.34 10.43 23.89
CA ASN A 28 -16.01 11.65 24.61
C ASN A 28 -15.45 11.29 26.00
N THR A 29 -14.20 11.65 26.26
CA THR A 29 -13.47 11.26 27.46
C THR A 29 -13.21 12.47 28.36
N TYR A 30 -13.53 12.31 29.63
CA TYR A 30 -13.23 13.27 30.69
C TYR A 30 -12.09 12.75 31.54
N ILE A 31 -11.08 13.59 31.73
CA ILE A 31 -9.90 13.31 32.51
C ILE A 31 -9.86 14.31 33.66
N LEU A 32 -9.75 13.80 34.88
CA LEU A 32 -9.48 14.58 36.07
C LEU A 32 -8.18 14.08 36.69
N GLY A 33 -7.23 14.99 36.88
CA GLY A 33 -5.92 14.61 37.39
C GLY A 33 -5.35 15.62 38.37
N LYS A 34 -4.46 15.12 39.22
CA LYS A 34 -3.63 15.95 40.10
C LYS A 34 -2.19 15.51 39.95
N PHE A 35 -1.32 16.47 39.66
CA PHE A 35 0.13 16.27 39.56
C PHE A 35 0.71 15.70 40.86
N SER A 36 1.78 14.93 40.71
CA SER A 36 2.47 14.25 41.82
C SER A 36 3.24 15.22 42.73
N ASP A 37 3.55 16.43 42.25
CA ASP A 37 4.33 17.46 42.96
C ASP A 37 3.60 18.07 44.17
N GLY A 38 2.28 17.88 44.27
CA GLY A 38 1.44 18.40 45.34
C GLY A 38 1.23 19.92 45.34
N GLN A 39 2.02 20.66 44.55
CA GLN A 39 1.99 22.12 44.43
C GLN A 39 1.18 22.59 43.23
N SER A 40 1.17 21.81 42.14
CA SER A 40 0.41 22.18 40.96
C SER A 40 -1.10 21.99 41.20
N PRO A 41 -1.94 22.89 40.66
CA PRO A 41 -3.39 22.76 40.77
C PRO A 41 -3.86 21.48 40.08
N PRO A 42 -5.01 20.91 40.50
CA PRO A 42 -5.65 19.85 39.73
C PRO A 42 -6.01 20.36 38.33
N PHE A 43 -6.00 19.47 37.35
CA PHE A 43 -6.43 19.77 35.99
C PHE A 43 -7.62 18.90 35.60
N ALA A 44 -8.38 19.41 34.64
CA ALA A 44 -9.45 18.72 33.97
C ALA A 44 -9.25 18.86 32.46
N ALA A 45 -9.46 17.77 31.72
CA ALA A 45 -9.45 17.78 30.26
C ALA A 45 -10.65 17.01 29.73
N GLU A 46 -11.26 17.52 28.66
CA GLU A 46 -12.28 16.84 27.88
C GLU A 46 -11.70 16.59 26.48
N CYS A 47 -11.69 15.34 26.04
CA CYS A 47 -11.14 14.93 24.76
C CYS A 47 -12.21 14.13 24.00
N ALA A 48 -12.59 14.60 22.83
CA ALA A 48 -13.58 13.95 21.98
C ALA A 48 -12.93 13.40 20.70
N LEU A 49 -13.24 12.14 20.41
CA LEU A 49 -12.81 11.43 19.22
C LEU A 49 -13.94 11.42 18.20
N PHE A 50 -13.66 11.82 16.98
CA PHE A 50 -14.62 11.87 15.88
C PHE A 50 -14.10 11.08 14.69
N TRP A 51 -15.02 10.51 13.92
CA TRP A 51 -14.68 9.99 12.61
C TRP A 51 -14.35 11.12 11.64
N ASN A 52 -13.34 10.87 10.83
CA ASN A 52 -12.94 11.77 9.77
C ASN A 52 -12.53 11.03 8.51
N VAL A 53 -12.53 11.76 7.40
CA VAL A 53 -11.97 11.36 6.12
C VAL A 53 -10.80 12.28 5.82
N TYR A 54 -9.63 11.70 5.59
CA TYR A 54 -8.42 12.43 5.24
C TYR A 54 -7.74 11.77 4.03
N THR A 55 -6.99 12.56 3.26
CA THR A 55 -6.28 12.09 2.06
C THR A 55 -4.78 12.03 2.33
N VAL A 56 -4.17 10.90 2.01
CA VAL A 56 -2.73 10.68 2.12
C VAL A 56 -2.11 10.37 0.77
N THR A 57 -0.89 10.85 0.56
CA THR A 57 -0.06 10.40 -0.56
C THR A 57 0.84 9.30 -0.04
N SER A 58 0.57 8.06 -0.45
CA SER A 58 1.47 6.93 -0.17
C SER A 58 2.53 6.79 -1.25
N ASN A 59 3.78 6.61 -0.87
CA ASN A 59 4.89 6.32 -1.77
C ASN A 59 5.65 5.09 -1.28
N ILE A 60 6.09 4.23 -2.21
CA ILE A 60 6.99 3.12 -1.92
C ILE A 60 8.29 3.40 -2.67
N SER A 61 9.35 3.67 -1.92
CA SER A 61 10.70 3.89 -2.47
C SER A 61 11.67 2.89 -1.86
N ASN A 62 12.37 2.11 -2.70
CA ASN A 62 13.35 1.10 -2.27
C ASN A 62 12.84 0.12 -1.20
N GLY A 63 11.57 -0.28 -1.27
CA GLY A 63 10.95 -1.17 -0.28
C GLY A 63 10.51 -0.49 1.01
N ASN A 64 10.80 0.79 1.20
CA ASN A 64 10.26 1.59 2.29
C ASN A 64 8.94 2.22 1.86
N TRP A 65 7.90 1.92 2.61
CA TRP A 65 6.61 2.57 2.49
C TRP A 65 6.60 3.85 3.35
N SER A 66 6.19 4.96 2.76
CA SER A 66 6.01 6.24 3.43
C SER A 66 4.66 6.82 3.05
N GLU A 67 3.87 7.20 4.04
CA GLU A 67 2.70 8.04 3.85
C GLU A 67 3.05 9.47 4.23
N THR A 68 2.89 10.38 3.29
CA THR A 68 2.90 11.80 3.61
C THR A 68 1.46 12.28 3.52
N GLN A 69 0.97 12.82 4.62
CA GLN A 69 -0.29 13.55 4.60
C GLN A 69 -0.22 14.60 3.50
N TYR A 70 -1.26 14.67 2.67
CA TYR A 70 -1.27 15.63 1.58
C TYR A 70 -1.35 17.04 2.16
N SER A 71 -0.24 17.79 2.13
CA SER A 71 -0.11 19.11 2.77
C SER A 71 -0.52 20.29 1.88
N GLY A 72 -0.89 20.02 0.62
CA GLY A 72 -1.15 21.05 -0.39
C GLY A 72 0.11 21.85 -0.79
N SER A 73 0.19 22.25 -2.05
CA SER A 73 1.03 23.38 -2.47
C SER A 73 0.11 24.45 -3.05
N GLU A 74 0.42 25.69 -2.70
CA GLU A 74 -0.26 26.93 -3.07
C GLU A 74 -0.92 26.88 -4.47
N SER A 75 -2.24 27.04 -4.52
CA SER A 75 -3.06 27.14 -5.74
C SER A 75 -3.73 25.90 -6.35
N LEU A 76 -4.57 25.25 -5.54
CA LEU A 76 -5.82 24.50 -5.84
C LEU A 76 -6.71 24.56 -4.57
N TRP A 77 -7.30 25.74 -4.31
CA TRP A 77 -7.67 26.24 -2.99
C TRP A 77 -8.98 25.69 -2.38
N ASN A 78 -8.88 25.26 -1.11
CA ASN A 78 -9.91 24.99 -0.08
C ASN A 78 -10.56 23.59 0.02
N ILE A 79 -9.74 22.54 0.09
CA ILE A 79 -10.17 21.24 0.63
C ILE A 79 -9.90 21.22 2.14
N PRO A 80 -10.88 20.89 3.00
CA PRO A 80 -10.60 20.52 4.38
C PRO A 80 -9.75 19.26 4.38
N TRP A 81 -8.46 19.41 4.68
CA TRP A 81 -7.42 18.37 4.83
C TRP A 81 -7.80 17.28 5.84
N ASN A 82 -8.79 17.58 6.67
CA ASN A 82 -9.51 16.72 7.56
C ASN A 82 -11.00 17.06 7.36
N TRP A 83 -11.77 16.16 6.75
CA TRP A 83 -13.20 16.36 6.58
C TRP A 83 -13.98 15.49 7.54
N THR A 84 -15.05 16.05 8.10
CA THR A 84 -15.98 15.35 8.98
C THR A 84 -17.40 15.69 8.57
N ASP A 85 -18.30 14.72 8.72
CA ASP A 85 -19.69 14.90 8.35
C ASP A 85 -20.47 15.61 9.45
N ILE A 86 -20.61 16.92 9.32
CA ILE A 86 -21.33 17.76 10.30
C ILE A 86 -22.86 17.62 10.23
N SER A 87 -23.40 16.75 9.36
CA SER A 87 -24.84 16.57 9.27
C SER A 87 -25.40 15.99 10.57
N THR A 88 -26.52 16.56 11.01
CA THR A 88 -27.21 16.09 12.22
C THR A 88 -27.72 14.65 12.06
N THR A 89 -27.94 14.20 10.83
CA THR A 89 -28.35 12.84 10.47
C THR A 89 -27.27 11.80 10.72
N ASN A 90 -25.99 12.19 10.66
CA ASN A 90 -24.85 11.30 10.90
C ASN A 90 -24.30 11.43 12.32
N ARG A 91 -25.01 12.13 13.21
CA ARG A 91 -24.70 12.09 14.64
C ARG A 91 -24.88 10.68 15.20
N THR A 92 -23.89 10.25 15.94
CA THR A 92 -23.82 8.89 16.45
C THR A 92 -24.38 8.77 17.86
N SER A 93 -24.71 7.55 18.24
CA SER A 93 -25.04 7.19 19.61
C SER A 93 -24.46 5.82 19.96
N TYR A 94 -24.32 5.54 21.25
CA TYR A 94 -23.91 4.21 21.69
C TYR A 94 -24.94 3.16 21.29
N MET A 95 -24.48 2.00 20.80
CA MET A 95 -25.34 0.91 20.30
C MET A 95 -26.26 1.32 19.14
N GLN A 96 -25.86 2.29 18.32
CA GLN A 96 -26.58 2.58 17.09
C GLN A 96 -26.62 1.36 16.17
N THR A 97 -27.69 1.23 15.39
CA THR A 97 -27.88 0.14 14.42
C THR A 97 -27.58 0.56 12.99
N ASN A 98 -27.52 1.86 12.72
CA ASN A 98 -27.29 2.40 11.39
C ASN A 98 -25.80 2.61 11.16
N ASP A 99 -25.36 2.32 9.94
CA ASP A 99 -24.00 2.61 9.51
C ASP A 99 -23.79 4.12 9.42
N ILE A 100 -22.56 4.54 9.70
CA ILE A 100 -22.14 5.93 9.53
C ILE A 100 -21.73 6.09 8.08
N VAL A 101 -22.35 7.01 7.36
CA VAL A 101 -22.02 7.30 5.97
C VAL A 101 -21.41 8.68 5.88
N MET A 102 -20.19 8.76 5.37
CA MET A 102 -19.36 9.96 5.34
C MET A 102 -19.01 10.27 3.89
N THR A 103 -19.42 11.45 3.42
CA THR A 103 -19.26 11.85 2.03
C THR A 103 -18.54 13.21 1.93
N PRO A 104 -17.21 13.23 1.78
CA PRO A 104 -16.44 14.47 1.76
C PRO A 104 -16.78 15.32 0.54
N PRO A 105 -16.83 16.66 0.66
CA PRO A 105 -17.25 17.59 -0.40
C PRO A 105 -16.32 17.58 -1.60
N PHE A 106 -15.11 17.05 -1.44
CA PHE A 106 -14.12 16.87 -2.49
C PHE A 106 -13.68 15.41 -2.48
N CYS A 107 -13.58 14.82 -3.66
CA CYS A 107 -13.22 13.42 -3.82
C CYS A 107 -12.22 13.25 -4.96
N PHE A 108 -11.22 12.39 -4.73
CA PHE A 108 -10.23 12.03 -5.71
C PHE A 108 -10.35 10.55 -6.05
N VAL A 109 -10.60 10.28 -7.32
CA VAL A 109 -10.59 8.92 -7.86
C VAL A 109 -9.50 8.89 -8.92
N ASN A 110 -8.57 7.94 -8.79
CA ASN A 110 -7.45 7.76 -9.73
C ASN A 110 -6.57 9.02 -9.95
N GLY A 111 -6.45 9.87 -8.93
CA GLY A 111 -5.67 11.12 -8.99
C GLY A 111 -6.38 12.27 -9.71
N SER A 112 -7.60 12.08 -10.19
CA SER A 112 -8.45 13.14 -10.74
C SER A 112 -9.51 13.57 -9.72
N HIS A 113 -9.69 14.89 -9.60
CA HIS A 113 -10.81 15.47 -8.86
C HIS A 113 -12.13 15.15 -9.59
N ILE A 114 -13.13 14.68 -8.85
CA ILE A 114 -14.47 14.48 -9.38
C ILE A 114 -15.41 15.55 -8.83
N ASP A 115 -15.88 16.41 -9.72
CA ASP A 115 -16.99 17.32 -9.43
C ASP A 115 -18.33 16.60 -9.52
N GLY A 116 -19.27 16.93 -8.63
CA GLY A 116 -20.64 16.42 -8.71
C GLY A 116 -20.78 14.91 -8.51
N TYR A 117 -19.86 14.27 -7.77
CA TYR A 117 -19.84 12.83 -7.48
C TYR A 117 -21.11 12.31 -6.75
N TRP A 118 -21.93 13.22 -6.20
CA TRP A 118 -23.26 12.93 -5.66
C TRP A 118 -24.32 12.65 -6.74
N ALA A 119 -24.05 12.92 -8.01
CA ALA A 119 -24.93 12.55 -9.11
C ALA A 119 -24.87 11.03 -9.35
N PHE A 120 -26.02 10.37 -9.40
CA PHE A 120 -26.20 8.91 -9.62
C PHE A 120 -25.46 8.33 -10.86
N THR A 121 -24.93 9.18 -11.74
CA THR A 121 -24.13 8.83 -12.92
C THR A 121 -22.68 8.46 -12.61
N ILE A 122 -22.18 8.74 -11.40
CA ILE A 122 -20.80 8.45 -10.96
C ILE A 122 -20.82 7.40 -9.83
N LEU A 123 -21.72 6.45 -9.94
CA LEU A 123 -21.72 5.26 -9.10
C LEU A 123 -20.86 4.21 -9.81
N ASP A 124 -20.07 3.45 -9.06
CA ASP A 124 -19.37 2.31 -9.64
C ASP A 124 -20.42 1.38 -10.29
N SER A 125 -20.20 1.10 -11.56
CA SER A 125 -21.13 0.34 -12.40
C SER A 125 -21.49 -1.04 -11.84
N ARG A 126 -20.68 -1.59 -10.93
CA ARG A 126 -20.85 -2.94 -10.38
C ARG A 126 -21.74 -2.98 -9.16
N ASP A 127 -21.58 -2.04 -8.24
CA ASP A 127 -22.21 -2.05 -6.91
C ASP A 127 -23.16 -0.86 -6.69
N LYS A 128 -23.17 0.11 -7.62
CA LYS A 128 -23.97 1.33 -7.54
C LYS A 128 -23.65 2.16 -6.28
N ILE A 129 -22.43 2.06 -5.75
CA ILE A 129 -21.96 2.87 -4.62
C ILE A 129 -21.05 3.97 -5.19
N SER A 130 -21.14 5.19 -4.65
CA SER A 130 -20.23 6.27 -5.03
C SER A 130 -18.85 5.93 -4.49
N GLU A 131 -17.82 5.98 -5.34
CA GLU A 131 -16.42 5.80 -4.90
C GLU A 131 -15.95 6.88 -3.90
N CYS A 132 -16.78 7.89 -3.69
CA CYS A 132 -16.58 9.03 -2.82
C CYS A 132 -17.40 8.97 -1.53
N THR A 133 -18.09 7.86 -1.28
CA THR A 133 -18.83 7.63 -0.05
C THR A 133 -18.11 6.59 0.81
N PHE A 134 -17.67 7.03 1.98
CA PHE A 134 -17.03 6.18 2.98
C PHE A 134 -18.07 5.75 3.99
N SER A 135 -17.98 4.52 4.50
CA SER A 135 -18.91 4.05 5.53
C SER A 135 -18.19 3.34 6.66
N VAL A 136 -18.71 3.52 7.87
CA VAL A 136 -18.30 2.77 9.06
C VAL A 136 -19.50 1.95 9.50
N ALA A 137 -19.35 0.63 9.49
CA ALA A 137 -20.42 -0.27 9.91
C ALA A 137 -20.80 -0.01 11.37
N ALA A 138 -22.09 -0.08 11.69
CA ALA A 138 -22.61 0.13 13.04
C ALA A 138 -21.95 -0.80 14.08
N LEU A 139 -21.69 -2.05 13.69
CA LEU A 139 -20.98 -3.02 14.53
C LEU A 139 -19.50 -2.66 14.75
N ALA A 140 -18.83 -2.06 13.76
CA ALA A 140 -17.46 -1.61 13.90
C ALA A 140 -17.37 -0.42 14.87
N GLN A 141 -18.31 0.53 14.74
CA GLN A 141 -18.48 1.64 15.69
C GLN A 141 -18.70 1.11 17.11
N LEU A 142 -19.64 0.18 17.30
CA LEU A 142 -19.92 -0.42 18.61
C LEU A 142 -18.70 -1.17 19.16
N GLY A 143 -17.99 -1.93 18.32
CA GLY A 143 -16.77 -2.63 18.72
C GLY A 143 -15.70 -1.68 19.24
N LEU A 144 -15.46 -0.57 18.55
CA LEU A 144 -14.51 0.46 18.98
C LEU A 144 -14.97 1.15 20.27
N GLN A 145 -16.26 1.50 20.39
CA GLN A 145 -16.81 2.08 21.61
C GLN A 145 -16.64 1.15 22.82
N ASN A 146 -16.93 -0.15 22.65
CA ASN A 146 -16.74 -1.16 23.68
C ASN A 146 -15.27 -1.35 24.06
N TYR A 147 -14.35 -1.27 23.09
CA TYR A 147 -12.92 -1.28 23.36
C TYR A 147 -12.49 -0.08 24.21
N LEU A 148 -12.93 1.14 23.85
CA LEU A 148 -12.55 2.36 24.56
C LEU A 148 -13.09 2.42 26.00
N MET A 149 -14.27 1.85 26.26
CA MET A 149 -14.84 1.77 27.61
C MET A 149 -14.35 0.57 28.42
N ASN A 150 -13.51 -0.30 27.84
CA ASN A 150 -13.01 -1.48 28.55
C ASN A 150 -12.09 -1.03 29.71
N PRO A 151 -12.36 -1.47 30.95
CA PRO A 151 -11.60 -1.03 32.13
C PRO A 151 -10.21 -1.66 32.25
N ALA A 152 -9.79 -2.55 31.35
CA ALA A 152 -8.43 -3.12 31.31
C ALA A 152 -7.59 -2.49 30.19
N ASP A 153 -8.15 -2.45 28.97
CA ASP A 153 -7.41 -2.08 27.75
C ASP A 153 -7.82 -0.73 27.16
N GLY A 154 -8.94 -0.16 27.61
CA GLY A 154 -9.50 1.08 27.10
C GLY A 154 -8.98 2.32 27.80
N ILE A 155 -9.73 3.41 27.61
CA ILE A 155 -9.45 4.73 28.17
C ILE A 155 -10.00 4.87 29.60
N LEU A 156 -11.06 4.13 29.92
CA LEU A 156 -11.73 4.21 31.21
C LEU A 156 -10.87 3.63 32.33
N GLY A 157 -10.47 4.44 33.31
CA GLY A 157 -9.73 3.92 34.44
C GLY A 157 -9.32 4.96 35.45
N GLN A 158 -8.73 4.49 36.53
CA GLN A 158 -8.21 5.34 37.60
C GLN A 158 -6.83 4.88 38.02
N MET A 159 -6.01 5.87 38.40
CA MET A 159 -4.74 5.67 39.06
C MET A 159 -4.76 6.32 40.43
N LEU A 160 -4.67 5.46 41.44
CA LEU A 160 -4.64 5.83 42.85
C LEU A 160 -3.22 5.65 43.36
N ARG A 161 -2.67 6.70 43.98
CA ARG A 161 -1.40 6.61 44.71
C ARG A 161 -1.67 5.82 45.99
N ASN A 162 -0.91 4.76 46.21
CA ASN A 162 -0.99 4.02 47.45
C ASN A 162 -0.43 4.91 48.58
N LEU A 163 -1.23 5.16 49.61
CA LEU A 163 -0.82 6.00 50.74
C LEU A 163 0.18 5.29 51.65
N THR A 164 0.27 3.95 51.63
CA THR A 164 1.18 3.18 52.50
C THR A 164 2.56 2.98 51.89
N CYS A 165 2.67 3.03 50.56
CA CYS A 165 3.92 2.98 49.82
C CYS A 165 3.97 4.24 48.96
N GLY A 166 4.73 5.25 49.39
CA GLY A 166 4.76 6.57 48.75
C GLY A 166 5.12 6.59 47.26
N THR A 167 5.63 5.48 46.71
CA THR A 167 6.00 5.31 45.30
C THR A 167 5.15 4.26 44.57
N CYS A 168 4.19 3.62 45.23
CA CYS A 168 3.35 2.60 44.61
C CYS A 168 2.07 3.23 44.06
N TYR A 169 1.67 2.79 42.87
CA TYR A 169 0.43 3.18 42.24
C TYR A 169 -0.38 1.94 41.88
N TYR A 170 -1.70 2.02 42.08
CA TYR A 170 -2.63 1.05 41.53
C TYR A 170 -3.32 1.69 40.34
N SER A 171 -3.17 1.08 39.16
CA SER A 171 -3.91 1.47 37.98
C SER A 171 -4.90 0.38 37.62
N THR A 172 -6.09 0.77 37.19
CA THR A 172 -7.06 -0.16 36.59
C THR A 172 -6.79 -0.35 35.10
N THR A 173 -6.14 0.61 34.42
CA THR A 173 -5.86 0.56 32.97
C THR A 173 -4.44 0.94 32.59
N ASN A 174 -4.02 0.48 31.42
CA ASN A 174 -2.80 0.98 30.77
C ASN A 174 -2.89 2.47 30.42
N PHE A 175 -4.08 2.97 30.06
CA PHE A 175 -4.30 4.39 29.77
C PHE A 175 -3.92 5.30 30.95
N ALA A 176 -4.39 4.97 32.16
CA ALA A 176 -4.08 5.78 33.34
C ALA A 176 -2.59 5.71 33.74
N ILE A 177 -1.89 4.62 33.41
CA ILE A 177 -0.43 4.51 33.58
C ILE A 177 0.28 5.49 32.63
N TYR A 178 -0.05 5.47 31.34
CA TYR A 178 0.56 6.37 30.35
C TYR A 178 0.29 7.83 30.68
N LEU A 179 -0.91 8.17 31.11
CA LEU A 179 -1.25 9.52 31.55
C LEU A 179 -0.41 9.97 32.74
N THR A 180 -0.12 9.06 33.68
CA THR A 180 0.70 9.41 34.84
C THR A 180 2.15 9.61 34.47
N GLN A 181 2.71 8.75 33.61
CA GLN A 181 4.07 8.92 33.07
C GLN A 181 4.19 10.26 32.34
N LEU A 182 3.20 10.57 31.50
CA LEU A 182 3.14 11.86 30.82
C LEU A 182 3.12 13.01 31.82
N MET A 183 2.31 12.95 32.88
CA MET A 183 2.24 14.00 33.89
C MET A 183 3.52 14.17 34.72
N GLU A 184 4.36 13.14 34.81
CA GLU A 184 5.67 13.23 35.47
C GLU A 184 6.72 13.88 34.57
N GLU A 185 6.62 13.70 33.25
CA GLU A 185 7.60 14.19 32.26
C GLU A 185 7.19 15.50 31.56
N SER A 186 5.90 15.81 31.49
CA SER A 186 5.32 16.93 30.76
C SER A 186 5.63 18.28 31.40
N ASP A 187 5.97 19.26 30.56
CA ASP A 187 6.02 20.65 30.96
C ASP A 187 4.59 21.16 31.21
N ARG A 188 4.33 21.57 32.45
CA ARG A 188 3.00 21.85 33.03
C ARG A 188 2.13 22.82 32.23
N GLU A 189 2.74 23.67 31.42
CA GLU A 189 2.04 24.65 30.57
C GLU A 189 1.40 24.02 29.33
N ASN A 190 1.84 22.83 28.91
CA ASN A 190 1.44 22.21 27.64
C ASN A 190 0.78 20.83 27.78
N ILE A 191 0.27 20.49 28.96
CA ILE A 191 -0.30 19.16 29.25
C ILE A 191 -1.36 18.70 28.23
N THR A 192 -2.16 19.62 27.67
CA THR A 192 -3.16 19.29 26.65
C THR A 192 -2.53 18.84 25.33
N ASN A 193 -1.43 19.50 24.91
CA ASN A 193 -0.69 19.12 23.72
C ASN A 193 0.04 17.79 23.92
N ASP A 194 0.55 17.57 25.12
CA ASP A 194 1.24 16.33 25.48
C ASP A 194 0.28 15.13 25.56
N ILE A 195 -0.95 15.34 26.05
CA ILE A 195 -2.02 14.33 26.03
C ILE A 195 -2.35 13.93 24.58
N ASP A 196 -2.48 14.90 23.68
CA ASP A 196 -2.72 14.64 22.27
C ASP A 196 -1.55 13.85 21.64
N LEU A 197 -0.34 14.40 21.75
CA LEU A 197 0.83 13.92 21.02
C LEU A 197 1.37 12.58 21.53
N TYR A 198 1.32 12.32 22.83
CA TYR A 198 1.88 11.10 23.39
C TYR A 198 0.82 10.05 23.72
N MET A 199 -0.35 10.44 24.24
CA MET A 199 -1.35 9.44 24.64
C MET A 199 -2.23 9.01 23.48
N PHE A 200 -2.87 9.95 22.79
CA PHE A 200 -3.75 9.59 21.68
C PHE A 200 -2.97 9.01 20.51
N HIS A 201 -1.74 9.46 20.28
CA HIS A 201 -0.83 8.80 19.33
C HIS A 201 -0.53 7.35 19.72
N ASN A 202 -0.10 7.08 20.96
CA ASN A 202 0.20 5.71 21.39
C ASN A 202 -1.05 4.81 21.40
N LEU A 203 -2.20 5.37 21.77
CA LEU A 203 -3.49 4.68 21.67
C LEU A 203 -3.81 4.37 20.21
N ALA A 204 -3.64 5.31 19.30
CA ALA A 204 -3.88 5.11 17.87
C ALA A 204 -2.95 4.03 17.29
N VAL A 205 -1.66 4.03 17.66
CA VAL A 205 -0.69 3.00 17.26
C VAL A 205 -1.10 1.63 17.82
N THR A 206 -1.50 1.57 19.09
CA THR A 206 -1.90 0.31 19.74
C THR A 206 -3.21 -0.22 19.15
N ALA A 207 -4.22 0.63 18.98
CA ALA A 207 -5.48 0.31 18.33
C ALA A 207 -5.25 -0.14 16.88
N THR A 208 -4.36 0.53 16.15
CA THR A 208 -3.96 0.13 14.80
C THR A 208 -3.34 -1.27 14.81
N ASN A 209 -2.40 -1.53 15.71
CA ASN A 209 -1.72 -2.83 15.79
C ASN A 209 -2.62 -3.95 16.30
N THR A 210 -3.64 -3.66 17.09
CA THR A 210 -4.57 -4.67 17.63
C THR A 210 -5.74 -4.93 16.67
N LEU A 211 -6.35 -3.87 16.13
CA LEU A 211 -7.49 -3.95 15.22
C LEU A 211 -7.12 -4.37 13.79
N ARG A 212 -5.90 -4.06 13.31
CA ARG A 212 -5.43 -4.48 11.97
C ARG A 212 -4.81 -5.87 11.95
N GLN A 213 -4.78 -6.60 13.08
CA GLN A 213 -4.35 -7.99 13.03
C GLN A 213 -5.40 -8.81 12.29
N ILE A 214 -5.00 -9.39 11.15
CA ILE A 214 -5.74 -10.46 10.48
C ILE A 214 -6.11 -11.49 11.56
N PRO A 215 -7.35 -11.99 11.62
CA PRO A 215 -7.72 -13.03 12.57
C PRO A 215 -6.68 -14.14 12.46
N ARG A 216 -5.86 -14.30 13.50
CA ARG A 216 -4.97 -15.45 13.60
C ARG A 216 -5.93 -16.63 13.62
N SER A 217 -5.96 -17.36 12.51
CA SER A 217 -6.82 -18.52 12.26
C SER A 217 -7.08 -19.28 13.56
N GLY A 218 -8.33 -19.67 13.82
CA GLY A 218 -8.86 -20.33 15.03
C GLY A 218 -8.14 -21.60 15.49
N LEU A 219 -6.85 -21.49 15.75
CA LEU A 219 -5.91 -22.47 16.29
C LEU A 219 -5.27 -21.97 17.58
N SER A 220 -5.83 -20.95 18.24
CA SER A 220 -5.76 -20.89 19.70
C SER A 220 -6.76 -21.90 20.26
N TYR A 221 -6.53 -23.17 19.97
CA TYR A 221 -7.12 -24.28 20.68
C TYR A 221 -6.27 -24.47 21.93
N VAL A 222 -6.85 -24.22 23.11
CA VAL A 222 -6.33 -24.78 24.37
C VAL A 222 -7.21 -25.98 24.69
N PRO A 223 -6.75 -27.22 24.42
CA PRO A 223 -7.47 -28.40 24.89
C PRO A 223 -7.35 -28.51 26.41
N GLY A 224 -8.47 -28.32 27.11
CA GLY A 224 -8.67 -28.86 28.45
C GLY A 224 -8.57 -27.92 29.65
N GLU A 225 -8.64 -26.60 29.49
CA GLU A 225 -8.46 -25.67 30.62
C GLU A 225 -9.69 -24.78 30.89
N ASP A 226 -10.26 -24.92 32.08
CA ASP A 226 -11.17 -23.99 32.78
C ASP A 226 -10.50 -22.63 33.12
N SER A 227 -9.45 -22.22 32.40
CA SER A 227 -8.68 -21.02 32.70
C SER A 227 -8.53 -20.13 31.47
N GLY A 228 -9.33 -19.05 31.47
CA GLY A 228 -8.97 -17.77 30.85
C GLY A 228 -8.83 -17.78 29.34
N ILE A 229 -9.96 -17.73 28.63
CA ILE A 229 -9.95 -17.23 27.24
C ILE A 229 -9.42 -15.79 27.30
N TYR A 230 -8.19 -15.57 26.82
CA TYR A 230 -7.73 -14.22 26.47
C TYR A 230 -8.53 -13.77 25.24
N THR A 231 -9.79 -13.37 25.46
CA THR A 231 -10.59 -12.69 24.46
C THR A 231 -9.92 -11.35 24.19
N MET A 232 -9.21 -11.24 23.07
CA MET A 232 -8.79 -9.92 22.61
C MET A 232 -10.07 -9.08 22.41
N PRO A 233 -10.19 -7.92 23.05
CA PRO A 233 -11.47 -7.22 23.23
C PRO A 233 -12.13 -6.75 21.93
N ALA A 234 -11.41 -6.75 20.80
CA ALA A 234 -12.00 -6.60 19.48
C ALA A 234 -11.14 -7.32 18.43
N GLN A 235 -11.72 -8.30 17.74
CA GLN A 235 -11.16 -8.83 16.49
C GLN A 235 -11.93 -8.20 15.33
N GLY A 236 -11.33 -7.20 14.69
CA GLY A 236 -11.84 -6.62 13.45
C GLY A 236 -11.24 -7.35 12.24
N VAL A 237 -12.00 -7.47 11.16
CA VAL A 237 -11.43 -7.79 9.85
C VAL A 237 -11.29 -6.47 9.10
N MET A 238 -10.06 -5.97 8.97
CA MET A 238 -9.78 -4.90 8.02
C MET A 238 -9.83 -5.49 6.62
N MET A 239 -10.87 -5.16 5.85
CA MET A 239 -10.85 -5.37 4.41
C MET A 239 -10.21 -4.16 3.76
N ASP A 240 -8.90 -4.24 3.51
CA ASP A 240 -8.21 -3.28 2.68
C ASP A 240 -8.41 -3.67 1.21
N VAL A 241 -9.34 -3.01 0.52
CA VAL A 241 -9.48 -3.17 -0.93
C VAL A 241 -8.49 -2.23 -1.61
N ALA A 242 -7.21 -2.60 -1.57
CA ALA A 242 -6.17 -1.86 -2.27
C ALA A 242 -6.39 -2.00 -3.79
N ARG A 243 -6.86 -0.92 -4.43
CA ARG A 243 -7.02 -0.85 -5.88
C ARG A 243 -5.69 -0.46 -6.52
N PHE A 244 -4.92 -1.45 -6.95
CA PHE A 244 -3.64 -1.20 -7.65
C PHE A 244 -3.87 -0.87 -9.13
N ARG A 245 -3.42 0.31 -9.58
CA ARG A 245 -3.29 0.59 -11.01
C ARG A 245 -2.01 -0.07 -11.54
N VAL A 246 -2.14 -1.33 -11.93
CA VAL A 246 -1.04 -2.08 -12.54
C VAL A 246 -0.68 -1.45 -13.89
N ARG A 247 0.55 -0.92 -14.00
CA ARG A 247 1.10 -0.44 -15.28
C ARG A 247 1.56 -1.64 -16.12
N TRP A 248 0.60 -2.32 -16.73
CA TRP A 248 0.82 -3.54 -17.50
C TRP A 248 1.96 -3.42 -18.52
N GLY A 249 2.11 -2.27 -19.19
CA GLY A 249 3.18 -2.07 -20.17
C GLY A 249 4.60 -2.29 -19.63
N ILE A 250 4.86 -1.95 -18.36
CA ILE A 250 6.17 -2.16 -17.72
C ILE A 250 6.35 -3.65 -17.36
N ILE A 251 5.28 -4.31 -16.93
CA ILE A 251 5.30 -5.72 -16.52
C ILE A 251 5.40 -6.66 -17.73
N THR A 252 4.78 -6.30 -18.86
CA THR A 252 4.81 -7.11 -20.08
C THR A 252 6.15 -7.02 -20.81
N TYR A 253 6.92 -5.95 -20.61
CA TYR A 253 8.21 -5.75 -21.29
C TYR A 253 9.20 -6.90 -21.10
N PRO A 254 9.53 -7.35 -19.86
CA PRO A 254 10.44 -8.48 -19.67
C PRO A 254 9.89 -9.79 -20.25
N ALA A 255 8.57 -10.02 -20.18
CA ALA A 255 7.96 -11.21 -20.77
C ALA A 255 8.07 -11.23 -22.31
N LEU A 256 7.85 -10.07 -22.95
CA LEU A 256 8.03 -9.91 -24.40
C LEU A 256 9.49 -10.04 -24.81
N LEU A 257 10.42 -9.54 -23.99
CA LEU A 257 11.86 -9.67 -24.24
C LEU A 257 12.29 -11.15 -24.18
N ILE A 258 11.84 -11.90 -23.17
CA ILE A 258 12.11 -13.34 -23.06
C ILE A 258 11.50 -14.10 -24.25
N ALA A 259 10.23 -13.81 -24.58
CA ALA A 259 9.57 -14.44 -25.72
C ALA A 259 10.28 -14.11 -27.05
N GLY A 260 10.75 -12.86 -27.22
CA GLY A 260 11.53 -12.43 -28.37
C GLY A 260 12.88 -13.12 -28.46
N CYS A 261 13.59 -13.27 -27.33
CA CYS A 261 14.84 -14.03 -27.27
C CYS A 261 14.61 -15.52 -27.57
N ALA A 262 13.53 -16.11 -27.08
CA ALA A 262 13.18 -17.50 -27.35
C ALA A 262 12.82 -17.72 -28.82
N LEU A 263 12.03 -16.82 -29.42
CA LEU A 263 11.73 -16.85 -30.86
C LEU A 263 13.01 -16.68 -31.69
N PHE A 264 13.89 -15.75 -31.31
CA PHE A 264 15.18 -15.59 -31.96
C PHE A 264 16.04 -16.86 -31.87
N ALA A 265 16.17 -17.45 -30.69
CA ALA A 265 16.91 -18.71 -30.52
C ALA A 265 16.30 -19.85 -31.35
N PHE A 266 14.98 -19.98 -31.33
CA PHE A 266 14.26 -21.00 -32.11
C PHE A 266 14.44 -20.80 -33.62
N THR A 267 14.37 -19.55 -34.11
CA THR A 267 14.64 -19.26 -35.52
C THR A 267 16.08 -19.52 -35.91
N VAL A 268 17.05 -19.26 -35.04
CA VAL A 268 18.46 -19.62 -35.27
C VAL A 268 18.63 -21.13 -35.32
N ASP A 269 17.98 -21.88 -34.42
CA ASP A 269 18.05 -23.34 -34.36
C ASP A 269 17.44 -24.00 -35.61
N LEU A 270 16.26 -23.54 -36.05
CA LEU A 270 15.65 -23.97 -37.31
C LEU A 270 16.55 -23.68 -38.52
N ARG A 271 17.29 -22.56 -38.50
CA ARG A 271 18.21 -22.15 -39.56
C ARG A 271 19.59 -22.81 -39.43
N TYR A 272 19.93 -23.42 -38.31
CA TYR A 272 21.27 -24.00 -38.05
C TYR A 272 21.55 -25.21 -38.95
N HIS A 273 20.51 -25.94 -39.35
CA HIS A 273 20.61 -27.06 -40.28
C HIS A 273 20.54 -26.65 -41.76
N GLU A 274 20.17 -25.40 -42.06
CA GLU A 274 20.41 -24.85 -43.38
C GLU A 274 21.92 -24.58 -43.48
N HIS A 275 22.64 -25.35 -44.29
CA HIS A 275 24.05 -25.11 -44.62
C HIS A 275 24.19 -23.79 -45.39
N ILE A 276 24.00 -22.66 -44.71
CA ILE A 276 24.32 -21.35 -45.23
C ILE A 276 25.85 -21.31 -45.26
N TRP A 277 26.42 -21.77 -46.38
CA TRP A 277 27.79 -21.42 -46.77
C TRP A 277 27.95 -19.94 -46.45
N LYS A 278 28.92 -19.61 -45.59
CA LYS A 278 29.21 -18.21 -45.21
C LYS A 278 29.20 -17.39 -46.50
N ARG A 279 28.21 -16.50 -46.66
CA ARG A 279 27.98 -15.66 -47.86
C ARG A 279 29.09 -14.63 -48.12
N SER A 280 30.31 -14.88 -47.65
CA SER A 280 31.47 -14.17 -48.15
C SER A 280 31.74 -14.69 -49.56
N ASN A 281 31.01 -14.14 -50.54
CA ASN A 281 31.29 -14.31 -51.97
C ASN A 281 32.60 -13.63 -52.39
N LEU A 282 33.30 -13.01 -51.43
CA LEU A 282 34.48 -12.21 -51.65
C LEU A 282 35.63 -13.00 -52.32
N PRO A 283 35.96 -14.24 -51.90
CA PRO A 283 37.01 -15.01 -52.55
C PRO A 283 36.65 -15.42 -53.99
N LEU A 284 35.37 -15.71 -54.24
CA LEU A 284 34.85 -16.05 -55.57
C LEU A 284 34.77 -14.85 -56.51
N LEU A 285 34.54 -13.64 -55.99
CA LEU A 285 34.55 -12.40 -56.76
C LEU A 285 35.95 -11.96 -57.18
N PHE A 286 36.96 -12.18 -56.33
CA PHE A 286 38.32 -11.73 -56.61
C PHE A 286 39.19 -12.77 -57.34
N TYR A 287 38.85 -14.07 -57.22
CA TYR A 287 39.68 -15.15 -57.73
C TYR A 287 38.92 -16.20 -58.54
N GLY A 288 37.76 -15.82 -59.09
CA GLY A 288 36.80 -16.72 -59.74
C GLY A 288 37.38 -17.72 -60.75
N LEU A 289 36.63 -18.78 -61.00
CA LEU A 289 36.95 -19.83 -61.98
C LEU A 289 37.24 -19.24 -63.36
N SER A 290 38.19 -19.84 -64.07
CA SER A 290 38.50 -19.46 -65.46
C SER A 290 37.28 -19.62 -66.37
N ASP A 291 37.20 -18.83 -67.46
CA ASP A 291 36.02 -18.82 -68.34
C ASP A 291 35.76 -20.20 -68.99
N GLN A 292 36.82 -20.98 -69.23
CA GLN A 292 36.68 -22.35 -69.75
C GLN A 292 35.99 -23.28 -68.75
N GLU A 293 36.26 -23.11 -67.45
CA GLU A 293 35.69 -23.93 -66.39
C GLU A 293 34.27 -23.51 -66.03
N ARG A 294 33.95 -22.21 -66.15
CA ARG A 294 32.58 -21.72 -66.02
C ARG A 294 31.67 -22.30 -67.12
N VAL A 295 32.20 -22.43 -68.34
CA VAL A 295 31.47 -23.09 -69.44
C VAL A 295 31.35 -24.59 -69.20
N ALA A 296 32.39 -25.24 -68.68
CA ALA A 296 32.34 -26.68 -68.36
C ALA A 296 31.37 -27.02 -67.21
N ALA A 297 31.22 -26.12 -66.22
CA ALA A 297 30.30 -26.30 -65.11
C ALA A 297 28.82 -26.15 -65.50
N GLY A 298 28.54 -25.45 -66.61
CA GLY A 298 27.20 -25.14 -67.11
C GLY A 298 26.46 -24.11 -66.25
N GLU A 299 25.30 -23.61 -66.74
CA GLU A 299 24.42 -22.77 -65.92
C GLU A 299 23.79 -23.63 -64.82
N ILE A 300 24.14 -23.32 -63.57
CA ILE A 300 23.58 -24.00 -62.41
C ILE A 300 22.44 -23.13 -61.87
N LEU A 301 21.21 -23.64 -62.00
CA LEU A 301 19.99 -22.93 -61.62
C LEU A 301 19.56 -23.20 -60.17
N ASP A 302 19.96 -24.34 -59.60
CA ASP A 302 19.54 -24.76 -58.26
C ASP A 302 20.74 -24.97 -57.29
N TYR A 303 20.51 -24.70 -56.02
CA TYR A 303 21.53 -24.68 -54.97
C TYR A 303 22.12 -26.07 -54.69
N THR A 304 21.29 -27.12 -54.74
CA THR A 304 21.73 -28.51 -54.55
C THR A 304 22.74 -28.94 -55.62
N ASP A 305 22.51 -28.50 -56.85
CA ASP A 305 23.37 -28.82 -58.00
C ASP A 305 24.71 -28.09 -57.92
N VAL A 306 24.74 -26.89 -57.31
CA VAL A 306 26.00 -26.16 -57.05
C VAL A 306 26.86 -26.95 -56.06
N LYS A 307 26.25 -27.46 -54.99
CA LYS A 307 26.99 -28.22 -53.96
C LYS A 307 27.56 -29.51 -54.53
N GLU A 308 26.76 -30.29 -55.25
CA GLU A 308 27.19 -31.57 -55.83
C GLU A 308 28.29 -31.36 -56.89
N LYS A 309 28.19 -30.33 -57.72
CA LYS A 309 29.23 -30.01 -58.70
C LYS A 309 30.50 -29.47 -58.05
N ALA A 310 30.38 -28.66 -57.00
CA ALA A 310 31.52 -28.11 -56.27
C ALA A 310 32.28 -29.19 -55.48
N GLU A 311 31.59 -30.15 -54.86
CA GLU A 311 32.22 -31.27 -54.15
C GLU A 311 33.07 -32.14 -55.08
N ASN A 312 32.69 -32.24 -56.35
CA ASN A 312 33.42 -33.00 -57.37
C ASN A 312 34.48 -32.18 -58.13
N MET A 313 34.61 -30.88 -57.84
CA MET A 313 35.52 -29.99 -58.55
C MET A 313 36.80 -29.77 -57.74
N TYR A 314 37.89 -30.39 -58.19
CA TYR A 314 39.21 -30.16 -57.63
C TYR A 314 39.81 -28.93 -58.29
N VAL A 315 40.02 -27.88 -57.51
CA VAL A 315 40.62 -26.64 -57.99
C VAL A 315 41.97 -26.39 -57.31
N LYS A 316 42.94 -25.98 -58.10
CA LYS A 316 44.24 -25.49 -57.70
C LYS A 316 44.29 -23.99 -57.95
N PHE A 317 44.94 -23.27 -57.05
CA PHE A 317 45.16 -21.84 -57.21
C PHE A 317 46.45 -21.61 -58.01
N GLU A 318 46.33 -20.95 -59.17
CA GLU A 318 47.47 -20.73 -60.06
C GLU A 318 47.46 -19.29 -60.63
N ASN A 319 48.65 -18.76 -60.89
CA ASN A 319 48.80 -17.43 -61.48
C ASN A 319 48.68 -17.51 -63.00
N THR A 320 47.52 -17.13 -63.52
CA THR A 320 47.25 -17.07 -64.96
C THR A 320 47.69 -15.70 -65.52
N PRO A 321 47.78 -15.54 -66.86
CA PRO A 321 48.06 -14.23 -67.47
C PRO A 321 47.06 -13.12 -67.07
N GLU A 322 45.87 -13.51 -66.60
CA GLU A 322 44.80 -12.63 -66.14
C GLU A 322 44.79 -12.43 -64.61
N GLY A 323 45.84 -12.89 -63.92
CA GLY A 323 45.99 -12.85 -62.46
C GLY A 323 45.79 -14.22 -61.80
N TYR A 324 45.80 -14.22 -60.47
CA TYR A 324 45.55 -15.44 -59.71
C TYR A 324 44.12 -15.92 -59.89
N ARG A 325 43.94 -17.18 -60.29
CA ARG A 325 42.62 -17.81 -60.48
C ARG A 325 42.63 -19.24 -59.97
N PHE A 326 41.44 -19.74 -59.67
CA PHE A 326 41.23 -21.17 -59.49
C PHE A 326 41.14 -21.84 -60.86
N VAL A 327 41.99 -22.85 -61.08
CA VAL A 327 42.04 -23.72 -62.26
C VAL A 327 41.88 -25.17 -61.80
N SER A 328 41.29 -26.01 -62.63
CA SER A 328 41.05 -27.42 -62.36
C SER A 328 42.37 -28.15 -62.14
N GLY A 329 42.47 -28.78 -60.97
CA GLY A 329 43.60 -29.62 -60.59
C GLY A 329 43.32 -31.09 -60.94
N PRO A 330 44.36 -31.89 -61.24
CA PRO A 330 44.18 -33.33 -61.34
C PRO A 330 43.64 -33.90 -60.03
N GLN A 331 42.67 -34.81 -60.10
CA GLN A 331 42.26 -35.62 -58.96
C GLN A 331 43.49 -36.36 -58.43
N ALA A 332 43.84 -36.08 -57.17
CA ALA A 332 44.93 -36.76 -56.48
C ALA A 332 44.56 -38.19 -56.12
#